data_AF-A0A4D7CQT7-F1
#
_entry.id   AF-A0A4D7CQT7-F1
#
_cell.length_a   1.000
_cell.length_b   1.000
_cell.length_c   1.000
_cell.angle_alpha   90.00
_cell.angle_beta   90.00
_cell.angle_gamma   90.00
#
_symmetry.space_group_name_H-M   'P 1'
#
loop_
_entity.id
_entity.type
_entity.pdbx_description
1 polymer ?
#
loop_
_entity_poly.entity_id
_entity_poly.type
_entity_poly.pdbx_seq_one_letter_code
_entity_poly.pdbx_strand_id
1 'polypeptide(L)' 'MRSKSFYLFVQTVKNPYDYTGAVQLAAAIHDDTNFPKTSEDYHEISSYLEDHTNYVQSMDDFDQLWQQYLENT' A
#
# COMPACT_ATOMS: atom_id res chain seq x y z
N MET A 1 0.61 9.28 -20.10
CA MET A 1 -0.03 8.19 -19.34
C MET A 1 -0.31 8.75 -17.96
N ARG A 2 -1.52 8.58 -17.40
CA ARG A 2 -1.74 8.97 -16.00
C ARG A 2 -1.01 7.93 -15.14
N SER A 3 0.03 8.34 -14.42
CA SER A 3 0.56 7.55 -13.33
C SER A 3 -0.56 7.37 -12.31
N LYS A 4 -0.82 6.12 -11.92
CA LYS A 4 -1.77 5.85 -10.84
C LYS A 4 -0.97 6.00 -9.55
N SER A 5 -1.47 6.74 -8.58
CA SER A 5 -0.85 6.74 -7.26
C SER A 5 -0.84 5.34 -6.66
N PHE A 6 0.09 5.07 -5.76
CA PHE A 6 0.16 3.80 -5.04
C PHE A 6 -1.19 3.47 -4.38
N TYR A 7 -1.85 4.47 -3.79
CA TYR A 7 -3.18 4.30 -3.21
C TYR A 7 -4.24 3.83 -4.21
N LEU A 8 -4.26 4.38 -5.43
CA LEU A 8 -5.20 3.93 -6.47
C LEU A 8 -4.94 2.49 -6.90
N PHE A 9 -3.68 2.05 -6.92
CA PHE A 9 -3.33 0.65 -7.12
C PHE A 9 -3.84 -0.23 -5.95
N VAL A 10 -3.57 0.19 -4.70
CA VAL A 10 -4.03 -0.52 -3.49
C VAL A 10 -5.54 -0.71 -3.49
N GLN A 11 -6.32 0.26 -3.99
CA GLN A 11 -7.78 0.12 -4.12
C GLN A 11 -8.24 -1.02 -5.04
N THR A 12 -7.36 -1.48 -5.95
CA THR A 12 -7.63 -2.62 -6.83
C THR A 12 -7.27 -3.96 -6.20
N VAL A 13 -6.45 -3.96 -5.15
CA VAL A 13 -6.10 -5.14 -4.35
C VAL A 13 -7.30 -5.47 -3.45
N LYS A 14 -8.23 -6.23 -4.01
CA LYS A 14 -9.41 -6.73 -3.28
C LYS A 14 -9.57 -8.22 -3.55
N ASN A 15 -9.21 -9.03 -2.57
CA ASN A 15 -9.58 -10.45 -2.57
C ASN A 15 -10.10 -10.84 -1.18
N PRO A 16 -11.43 -11.01 -1.01
CA PRO A 16 -12.03 -11.33 0.28
C PRO A 16 -11.70 -12.74 0.80
N TYR A 17 -11.00 -13.55 0.00
CA TYR A 17 -10.57 -14.91 0.37
C TYR A 17 -9.05 -15.02 0.56
N ASP A 18 -8.32 -13.92 0.40
CA ASP A 18 -6.86 -13.87 0.54
C ASP A 18 -6.50 -13.15 1.84
N TYR A 19 -5.78 -13.86 2.71
CA TYR A 19 -5.36 -13.39 4.03
C TYR A 19 -3.86 -13.10 4.09
N THR A 20 -3.21 -12.95 2.94
CA THR A 20 -1.80 -12.51 2.87
C THR A 20 -1.62 -11.14 3.53
N GLY A 21 -0.40 -10.87 4.02
CA GLY A 21 -0.07 -9.58 4.63
C GLY A 21 -0.30 -8.40 3.69
N ALA A 22 -0.13 -8.61 2.38
CA ALA A 22 -0.51 -7.68 1.32
C ALA A 22 -1.98 -7.22 1.36
N VAL A 23 -2.94 -8.15 1.54
CA VAL A 23 -4.37 -7.82 1.61
C VAL A 23 -4.71 -7.13 2.93
N GLN A 24 -4.08 -7.53 4.03
CA GLN A 24 -4.26 -6.88 5.33
C GLN A 24 -3.72 -5.44 5.31
N LEU A 25 -2.55 -5.23 4.71
CA LEU A 25 -1.96 -3.91 4.50
C LEU A 25 -2.84 -3.04 3.59
N ALA A 26 -3.35 -3.60 2.49
CA ALA A 26 -4.26 -2.90 1.59
C ALA A 26 -5.55 -2.44 2.32
N ALA A 27 -6.12 -3.30 3.18
CA ALA A 27 -7.27 -2.96 4.00
C ALA A 27 -6.94 -1.85 5.02
N ALA A 28 -5.79 -1.94 5.69
CA ALA A 28 -5.36 -0.93 6.65
C ALA A 28 -5.15 0.44 5.97
N ILE A 29 -4.49 0.47 4.81
CA ILE A 29 -4.32 1.69 4.00
C ILE A 29 -5.69 2.26 3.55
N HIS A 30 -6.65 1.40 3.26
CA HIS A 30 -8.00 1.83 2.88
C HIS A 30 -8.72 2.56 4.02
N ASP A 31 -8.58 2.04 5.23
CA ASP A 31 -9.21 2.59 6.43
C ASP A 31 -8.49 3.85 6.94
N ASP A 32 -7.27 4.12 6.46
CA ASP A 32 -6.51 5.32 6.78
C ASP A 32 -6.99 6.57 6.01
N THR A 33 -7.59 7.49 6.76
CA THR A 33 -8.02 8.78 6.23
C THR A 33 -6.87 9.75 5.96
N ASN A 34 -5.74 9.62 6.66
CA ASN A 34 -4.57 10.49 6.59
C ASN A 34 -3.49 10.01 5.61
N PHE A 35 -3.63 8.79 5.06
CA PHE A 35 -2.67 8.23 4.11
C PHE A 35 -2.40 9.20 2.94
N PRO A 36 -1.16 9.32 2.44
CA PRO A 36 -0.83 10.18 1.31
C PRO A 36 -1.35 9.62 -0.03
N LYS A 37 -2.66 9.76 -0.28
CA LYS A 37 -3.40 9.11 -1.40
C LYS A 37 -2.94 9.52 -2.80
N THR A 38 -2.23 10.64 -2.92
CA THR A 38 -1.71 11.15 -4.20
C THR A 38 -0.22 10.91 -4.36
N SER A 39 0.46 10.34 -3.37
CA SER A 39 1.90 10.08 -3.47
C SER A 39 2.17 8.87 -4.37
N GLU A 40 3.29 8.99 -5.10
CA GLU A 40 3.89 7.95 -5.92
C GLU A 40 5.34 7.69 -5.47
N ASP A 41 5.81 8.38 -4.43
CA ASP A 41 7.18 8.32 -3.95
C ASP A 41 7.34 7.21 -2.91
N TYR A 42 8.29 6.31 -3.16
CA TYR A 42 8.56 5.17 -2.27
C TYR A 42 9.01 5.64 -0.89
N HIS A 43 9.88 6.64 -0.80
CA HIS A 43 10.41 7.09 0.49
C HIS A 43 9.32 7.76 1.33
N GLU A 44 8.49 8.61 0.71
CA GLU A 44 7.36 9.24 1.40
C GLU A 44 6.39 8.20 1.98
N ILE A 45 6.02 7.19 1.17
CA ILE A 45 5.09 6.15 1.61
C ILE A 45 5.73 5.22 2.64
N SER A 46 6.99 4.81 2.43
CA SER A 46 7.74 3.97 3.36
C SER A 46 7.88 4.65 4.72
N SER A 47 8.34 5.90 4.75
CA SER A 47 8.46 6.67 6.00
C SER A 47 7.11 6.86 6.70
N TYR A 48 6.03 7.11 5.94
CA TYR A 48 4.69 7.21 6.51
C TYR A 48 4.28 5.91 7.22
N LEU A 49 4.54 4.74 6.60
CA LEU A 49 4.21 3.44 7.18
C LEU A 49 5.07 3.10 8.40
N GLU A 50 6.36 3.43 8.38
CA GLU A 50 7.28 3.22 9.50
C GLU A 50 6.91 4.07 10.73
N ASP A 51 6.53 5.34 10.52
CA ASP A 51 6.12 6.26 11.58
C ASP A 51 4.78 5.86 12.23
N HIS A 52 3.94 5.11 11.50
CA HIS A 52 2.63 4.65 11.95
C HIS A 52 2.66 3.14 12.21
N THR A 53 3.25 2.75 13.34
CA THR A 53 3.54 1.37 13.78
C THR A 53 2.36 0.38 13.86
N ASN A 54 1.14 0.80 13.51
CA ASN A 54 -0.06 -0.04 13.51
C ASN A 54 -0.45 -0.58 12.12
N TYR A 55 0.23 -0.19 11.04
CA TYR A 55 -0.15 -0.61 9.67
C TYR A 55 0.38 -1.96 9.23
N VAL A 56 1.60 -2.30 9.65
CA VAL A 56 2.34 -3.39 9.02
C VAL A 56 2.89 -4.31 10.10
N GLN A 57 2.54 -5.59 10.04
CA GLN A 57 3.23 -6.62 10.82
C GLN A 57 4.65 -6.86 10.30
N SER A 58 4.89 -6.60 9.00
CA SER A 58 6.22 -6.66 8.37
C SER A 58 6.34 -5.70 7.19
N MET A 59 7.43 -4.91 7.14
CA MET A 59 7.77 -4.10 5.96
C MET A 59 7.98 -4.94 4.70
N ASP A 60 8.23 -6.24 4.82
CA ASP A 60 8.31 -7.15 3.68
C ASP A 60 7.00 -7.21 2.87
N ASP A 61 5.85 -7.10 3.54
CA ASP A 61 4.54 -7.09 2.88
C ASP A 61 4.35 -5.80 2.07
N PHE A 62 4.85 -4.68 2.59
CA PHE A 62 4.87 -3.41 1.86
C PHE A 62 5.76 -3.50 0.63
N ASP A 63 6.98 -4.02 0.76
CA ASP A 63 7.90 -4.16 -0.37
C ASP A 63 7.32 -5.05 -1.47
N GLN A 64 6.66 -6.16 -1.11
CA GLN A 64 5.95 -7.01 -2.07
C GLN A 64 4.81 -6.26 -2.78
N LEU A 65 4.00 -5.50 -2.04
CA LEU A 65 2.90 -4.72 -2.60
C LEU A 65 3.41 -3.61 -3.52
N TRP A 66 4.55 -3.00 -3.17
CA TRP A 66 5.22 -1.99 -3.98
C TRP A 66 5.76 -2.57 -5.30
N GLN A 67 6.38 -3.75 -5.27
CA GLN A 67 6.81 -4.40 -6.50
C GLN A 67 5.63 -4.70 -7.43
N GLN A 68 4.50 -5.20 -6.89
CA GLN A 68 3.30 -5.41 -7.70
C GLN A 68 2.77 -4.10 -8.30
N TYR A 69 2.82 -2.99 -7.55
CA TYR A 69 2.47 -1.68 -8.06
C TYR A 69 3.34 -1.29 -9.28
N LEU A 70 4.66 -1.47 -9.17
CA LEU A 70 5.60 -1.18 -10.27
C LEU A 70 5.38 -2.08 -11.50
N GLU A 71 4.96 -3.33 -11.32
CA GLU A 71 4.67 -4.25 -12.42
C GLU A 71 3.34 -3.92 -13.14
N ASN A 72 2.39 -3.28 -12.45
CA ASN A 72 1.05 -2.98 -12.95
C ASN A 72 0.86 -1.54 -13.48
N THR A 73 1.91 -0.72 -13.46
CA THR A 73 1.87 0.72 -13.81
C THR A 73 2.86 1.04 -14.91
#